data_AF-A0A942BMQ0-F1
#
_entry.id   AF-A0A942BMQ0-F1
#
_cell.length_a   1.000
_cell.length_b   1.000
_cell.length_c   1.000
_cell.angle_alpha   90.00
_cell.angle_beta   90.00
_cell.angle_gamma   90.00
#
_symmetry.space_group_name_H-M   'P 1'
#
loop_
_entity.id
_entity.type
_entity.pdbx_description
1 polymer ?
#
loop_
_entity_poly.entity_id
_entity_poly.type
_entity_poly.pdbx_seq_one_letter_code
_entity_poly.pdbx_strand_id
1 'polypeptide(L)'
;MITPFLSAVILGGPWQPLEISIYGENLAADLNQALTKASLRLQSDPIERGKRQPGGVLDLGPDLGGVRATFSVPRANASLGWFGDVNFRLAPMAMSRATAEVKDGCFLISGLFEAKGMKILAQHTSLGSLELPTVGIQRGKVILKMRPMVDPKGRPTYSRIDVTFQSLMKSSGLNFSFRGRTIDLLDSVSGYQAVLAKAVEDRLEEFLNSRGCREAFTFVLNRALTKRAAELGFKVTKIRNKGADFFATVERL
;
A
#
# COMPACT_ATOMS: atom_id res chain seq x y z
N MET A 1 -0.10 26.10 3.32
CA MET A 1 -1.27 25.62 2.54
C MET A 1 -0.95 25.96 1.09
N ILE A 2 -0.50 25.00 0.30
CA ILE A 2 -0.02 25.25 -1.08
C ILE A 2 -0.93 24.45 -1.99
N THR A 3 -1.62 25.15 -2.89
CA THR A 3 -2.43 24.59 -3.98
C THR A 3 -1.48 24.02 -5.03
N PRO A 4 -1.47 22.70 -5.30
CA PRO A 4 -0.80 22.19 -6.49
C PRO A 4 -1.55 22.71 -7.73
N PHE A 5 -0.76 23.14 -8.72
CA PHE A 5 -1.23 23.69 -9.98
C PHE A 5 -1.89 22.59 -10.83
N LEU A 6 -3.18 22.34 -10.60
CA LEU A 6 -4.03 21.61 -11.54
C LEU A 6 -4.37 22.54 -12.71
N SER A 7 -3.66 22.35 -13.82
CA SER A 7 -3.91 23.02 -15.10
C SER A 7 -5.21 22.51 -15.71
N ALA A 8 -6.29 23.27 -15.55
CA ALA A 8 -7.56 23.03 -16.24
C ALA A 8 -7.52 23.73 -17.60
N VAL A 9 -7.70 22.97 -18.68
CA VAL A 9 -7.98 23.54 -20.01
C VAL A 9 -9.48 23.59 -20.17
N ILE A 10 -10.02 24.78 -20.41
CA ILE A 10 -11.41 24.97 -20.80
C ILE A 10 -11.48 24.79 -22.31
N LEU A 11 -12.22 23.77 -22.75
CA LEU A 11 -12.55 23.57 -24.16
C LEU A 11 -14.03 23.94 -24.35
N GLY A 12 -14.32 24.99 -25.13
CA GLY A 12 -15.70 25.34 -25.49
C GLY A 12 -15.87 26.68 -26.23
N GLY A 13 -16.71 26.66 -27.27
CA GLY A 13 -17.32 27.85 -27.86
C GLY A 13 -18.64 28.23 -27.17
N PRO A 14 -19.31 29.32 -27.58
CA PRO A 14 -20.50 29.87 -26.88
C PRO A 14 -21.72 28.92 -26.79
N TRP A 15 -21.69 27.79 -27.51
CA TRP A 15 -22.78 26.82 -27.58
C TRP A 15 -22.35 25.39 -27.22
N GLN A 16 -21.09 25.18 -26.82
CA GLN A 16 -20.60 23.86 -26.44
C GLN A 16 -20.53 23.73 -24.91
N PRO A 17 -20.90 22.57 -24.35
CA PRO A 17 -20.73 22.33 -22.92
C PRO A 17 -19.27 22.53 -22.54
N LEU A 18 -19.00 23.36 -21.52
CA LEU A 18 -17.66 23.55 -21.01
C LEU A 18 -17.18 22.24 -20.39
N GLU A 19 -16.02 21.77 -20.84
CA GLU A 19 -15.35 20.62 -20.25
C GLU A 19 -14.08 21.08 -19.52
N ILE A 20 -13.97 20.65 -18.26
CA ILE A 20 -12.76 20.76 -17.46
C ILE A 20 -12.07 19.40 -17.46
N SER A 21 -10.82 19.37 -17.92
CA SER A 21 -10.00 18.16 -17.90
C SER A 21 -9.06 18.17 -16.70
N ILE A 22 -9.00 17.04 -15.99
CA ILE A 22 -8.00 16.74 -14.97
C ILE A 22 -7.13 15.60 -15.50
N TYR A 23 -5.90 15.95 -15.88
CA TYR A 23 -4.92 14.98 -16.34
C TYR A 23 -4.42 14.11 -15.20
N GLY A 24 -4.27 12.81 -15.47
CA GLY A 24 -3.81 11.82 -14.51
C GLY A 24 -2.45 12.16 -13.93
N GLU A 25 -1.53 12.76 -14.70
CA GLU A 25 -0.21 13.17 -14.21
C GLU A 25 -0.31 14.20 -13.08
N ASN A 26 -1.25 15.14 -13.18
CA ASN A 26 -1.49 16.12 -12.12
C ASN A 26 -2.05 15.43 -10.87
N LEU A 27 -2.97 14.47 -11.05
CA LEU A 27 -3.48 13.66 -9.93
C LEU A 27 -2.40 12.78 -9.30
N ALA A 28 -1.47 12.25 -10.09
CA ALA A 28 -0.33 11.49 -9.57
C ALA A 28 0.60 12.40 -8.75
N ALA A 29 0.84 13.65 -9.16
CA ALA A 29 1.57 14.64 -8.37
C ALA A 29 0.87 14.96 -7.04
N ASP A 30 -0.45 15.14 -7.06
CA ASP A 30 -1.24 15.36 -5.84
C ASP A 30 -1.22 14.14 -4.91
N LEU A 31 -1.32 12.93 -5.48
CA LEU A 31 -1.19 11.68 -4.74
C LEU A 31 0.20 11.56 -4.11
N ASN A 32 1.27 11.90 -4.83
CA ASN A 32 2.63 11.93 -4.27
C ASN A 32 2.69 12.83 -3.02
N GLN A 33 2.09 14.01 -3.08
CA GLN A 33 2.04 14.92 -1.95
C GLN A 33 1.24 14.34 -0.78
N ALA A 34 0.05 13.78 -1.04
CA ALA A 34 -0.79 13.17 0.00
C ALA A 34 -0.12 11.94 0.65
N LEU A 35 0.59 11.14 -0.16
CA LEU A 35 1.31 9.95 0.29
C LEU A 35 2.49 10.25 1.21
N THR A 36 3.05 11.47 1.19
CA THR A 36 4.07 11.88 2.18
C THR A 36 3.58 11.81 3.62
N LYS A 37 2.25 11.90 3.82
CA LYS A 37 1.61 11.80 5.14
C LYS A 37 0.99 10.42 5.40
N ALA A 38 1.02 9.52 4.42
CA ALA A 38 0.60 8.15 4.60
C ALA A 38 1.74 7.36 5.26
N SER A 39 1.40 6.45 6.17
CA SER A 39 2.37 5.54 6.75
C SER A 39 1.89 4.11 6.64
N LEU A 40 2.76 3.21 6.21
CA LEU A 40 2.51 1.77 6.20
C LEU A 40 3.58 1.13 7.08
N ARG A 41 3.14 0.40 8.10
CA ARG A 41 4.00 -0.32 9.03
C ARG A 41 3.71 -1.81 8.96
N LEU A 42 4.74 -2.63 8.79
CA LEU A 42 4.62 -4.09 8.86
C LEU A 42 5.32 -4.59 10.11
N GLN A 43 4.67 -5.48 10.85
CA GLN A 43 5.27 -6.23 11.95
C GLN A 43 4.47 -7.52 12.11
N SER A 44 5.14 -8.60 12.51
CA SER A 44 4.43 -9.83 12.90
C SER A 44 3.53 -9.59 14.10
N ASP A 45 2.46 -10.37 14.18
CA ASP A 45 1.47 -10.29 15.26
C ASP A 45 2.14 -10.35 16.64
N PRO A 46 2.05 -9.27 17.46
CA PRO A 46 2.51 -9.31 18.84
C PRO A 46 1.67 -10.31 19.64
N ILE A 47 2.31 -10.94 20.62
CA ILE A 47 1.62 -11.73 21.64
C ILE A 47 1.60 -10.89 22.91
N GLU A 48 0.42 -10.44 23.29
CA GLU A 48 0.19 -9.73 24.56
C GLU A 48 -0.78 -10.55 25.40
N ARG A 49 -0.39 -10.86 26.65
CA ARG A 49 -1.23 -11.61 27.60
C ARG A 49 -1.83 -12.90 27.00
N GLY A 50 -1.04 -13.61 26.20
CA GLY A 50 -1.44 -14.87 25.55
C GLY A 50 -2.38 -14.72 24.35
N LYS A 51 -2.76 -13.50 23.96
CA LYS A 51 -3.59 -13.24 22.78
C LYS A 51 -2.74 -12.65 21.65
N ARG A 52 -2.96 -13.17 20.44
CA ARG A 52 -2.37 -12.59 19.21
C ARG A 52 -3.17 -11.35 18.85
N GLN A 53 -2.49 -10.23 18.65
CA GLN A 53 -3.09 -9.01 18.10
C GLN A 53 -2.55 -8.77 16.67
N PRO A 54 -3.35 -8.16 15.78
CA PRO A 54 -2.88 -7.80 14.43
C PRO A 54 -1.68 -6.86 14.51
N GLY A 55 -0.56 -7.26 13.93
CA GLY A 55 0.68 -6.48 13.98
C GLY A 55 0.76 -5.36 12.94
N GLY A 56 0.39 -5.62 11.69
CA GLY A 56 0.52 -4.68 10.58
C GLY A 56 -0.46 -3.51 10.68
N VAL A 57 -0.02 -2.31 10.30
CA VAL A 57 -0.84 -1.09 10.32
C VAL A 57 -0.65 -0.33 9.01
N LEU A 58 -1.73 -0.06 8.30
CA LEU A 58 -1.77 0.95 7.24
C LEU A 58 -2.51 2.16 7.77
N ASP A 59 -1.87 3.32 7.75
CA ASP A 59 -2.44 4.60 8.13
C ASP A 59 -2.45 5.52 6.90
N LEU A 60 -3.62 5.69 6.31
CA LEU A 60 -3.85 6.67 5.28
C LEU A 60 -4.03 8.01 5.98
N GLY A 61 -3.06 8.91 5.82
CA GLY A 61 -3.07 10.22 6.46
C GLY A 61 -4.35 11.04 6.17
N PRO A 62 -4.55 12.18 6.85
CA PRO A 62 -5.80 12.94 6.79
C PRO A 62 -6.20 13.37 5.36
N ASP A 63 -5.22 13.63 4.50
CA ASP A 63 -5.45 14.02 3.11
C ASP A 63 -6.00 12.86 2.25
N LEU A 64 -5.85 11.62 2.72
CA LEU A 64 -6.41 10.40 2.13
C LEU A 64 -7.61 9.86 2.93
N GLY A 65 -8.18 10.69 3.82
CA GLY A 65 -9.37 10.37 4.61
C GLY A 65 -9.09 9.86 6.02
N GLY A 66 -7.84 9.77 6.47
CA GLY A 66 -7.52 9.41 7.86
C GLY A 66 -7.87 7.97 8.22
N VAL A 67 -7.92 7.06 7.23
CA VAL A 67 -8.38 5.69 7.44
C VAL A 67 -7.21 4.83 7.90
N ARG A 68 -7.39 4.17 9.05
CA ARG A 68 -6.44 3.22 9.59
C ARG A 68 -6.94 1.79 9.41
N ALA A 69 -6.12 0.95 8.80
CA ALA A 69 -6.27 -0.50 8.76
C ALA A 69 -5.28 -1.15 9.71
N THR A 70 -5.70 -2.25 10.34
CA THR A 70 -4.80 -3.19 11.00
C THR A 70 -4.93 -4.55 10.34
N PHE A 71 -3.82 -5.24 10.11
CA PHE A 71 -3.83 -6.56 9.50
C PHE A 71 -2.82 -7.49 10.15
N SER A 72 -3.13 -8.78 10.11
CA SER A 72 -2.24 -9.79 10.66
C SER A 72 -1.12 -10.14 9.70
N VAL A 73 0.10 -10.18 10.22
CA VAL A 73 1.27 -10.72 9.51
C VAL A 73 1.68 -12.00 10.24
N PRO A 74 1.40 -13.19 9.66
CA PRO A 74 1.59 -14.44 10.36
C PRO A 74 3.07 -14.69 10.66
N ARG A 75 3.31 -15.44 11.74
CA ARG A 75 4.59 -16.09 12.00
C ARG A 75 4.67 -17.36 11.16
N ALA A 76 5.87 -17.75 10.76
CA ALA A 76 6.10 -19.10 10.23
C ALA A 76 6.85 -19.95 11.24
N ASN A 77 6.55 -21.23 11.25
CA ASN A 77 7.22 -22.20 12.09
C ASN A 77 7.91 -23.20 11.17
N ALA A 78 9.19 -23.47 11.41
CA ALA A 78 9.89 -24.60 10.83
C ALA A 78 10.20 -25.61 11.93
N SER A 79 9.78 -26.85 11.73
CA SER A 79 10.16 -27.92 12.65
C SER A 79 11.55 -28.43 12.30
N LEU A 80 12.42 -28.50 13.30
CA LEU A 80 13.74 -29.11 13.21
C LEU A 80 13.73 -30.56 13.74
N GLY A 81 12.54 -31.16 13.86
CA GLY A 81 12.33 -32.49 14.43
C GLY A 81 12.66 -32.53 15.93
N TRP A 82 13.50 -33.47 16.34
CA TRP A 82 13.90 -33.65 17.74
C TRP A 82 14.67 -32.47 18.34
N PHE A 83 15.12 -31.52 17.52
CA PHE A 83 15.76 -30.30 17.98
C PHE A 83 14.76 -29.24 18.46
N GLY A 84 13.49 -29.33 18.09
CA GLY A 84 12.45 -28.35 18.41
C GLY A 84 12.02 -27.56 17.18
N ASP A 85 11.41 -26.40 17.40
CA ASP A 85 10.86 -25.57 16.32
C ASP A 85 11.53 -24.19 16.31
N VAL A 86 11.66 -23.64 15.10
CA VAL A 86 12.09 -22.26 14.86
C VAL A 86 10.89 -21.44 14.43
N ASN A 87 10.61 -20.38 15.18
CA ASN A 87 9.56 -19.42 14.86
C ASN A 87 10.18 -18.21 14.17
N PHE A 88 9.80 -17.96 12.92
CA PHE A 88 10.17 -16.79 12.15
C PHE A 88 9.13 -15.67 12.33
N ARG A 89 9.63 -14.47 12.62
CA ARG A 89 8.81 -13.24 12.73
C ARG A 89 9.46 -12.07 11.99
N LEU A 90 8.63 -11.26 11.35
CA LEU A 90 9.01 -9.99 10.76
C LEU A 90 9.21 -8.94 11.87
N ALA A 91 10.41 -8.36 11.93
CA ALA A 91 10.69 -7.20 12.77
C ALA A 91 9.88 -5.97 12.30
N PRO A 92 9.51 -5.05 13.22
CA PRO A 92 8.78 -3.86 12.84
C PRO A 92 9.51 -3.02 11.80
N MET A 93 8.75 -2.53 10.83
CA MET A 93 9.24 -1.69 9.76
C MET A 93 8.20 -0.67 9.32
N ALA A 94 8.67 0.42 8.73
CA ALA A 94 7.84 1.47 8.16
C ALA A 94 8.26 1.74 6.72
N MET A 95 7.28 2.09 5.90
CA MET A 95 7.49 2.62 4.56
C MET A 95 8.30 3.92 4.67
N SER A 96 9.43 3.98 3.97
CA SER A 96 10.31 5.15 3.95
C SER A 96 9.87 6.18 2.93
N ARG A 97 9.35 5.71 1.79
CA ARG A 97 8.94 6.55 0.68
C ARG A 97 7.73 5.94 -0.02
N ALA A 98 6.81 6.78 -0.43
CA ALA A 98 5.75 6.42 -1.36
C ALA A 98 5.83 7.30 -2.60
N THR A 99 5.49 6.74 -3.75
CA THR A 99 5.44 7.43 -5.03
C THR A 99 4.19 7.01 -5.79
N ALA A 100 3.67 7.88 -6.63
CA ALA A 100 2.57 7.64 -7.56
C ALA A 100 2.98 8.12 -8.95
N GLU A 101 2.70 7.31 -9.96
CA GLU A 101 2.89 7.65 -11.38
C GLU A 101 1.71 7.14 -12.21
N VAL A 102 1.51 7.71 -13.40
CA VAL A 102 0.57 7.17 -14.38
C VAL A 102 1.30 6.20 -15.30
N LYS A 103 0.76 4.99 -15.45
CA LYS A 103 1.26 4.01 -16.41
C LYS A 103 0.12 3.18 -16.96
N ASP A 104 0.07 3.02 -18.28
CA ASP A 104 -0.93 2.21 -18.99
C ASP A 104 -2.38 2.56 -18.56
N GLY A 105 -2.67 3.85 -18.39
CA GLY A 105 -3.97 4.36 -17.97
C GLY A 105 -4.37 4.03 -16.54
N CYS A 106 -3.42 3.62 -15.69
CA CYS A 106 -3.60 3.33 -14.28
C CYS A 106 -2.68 4.21 -13.42
N PHE A 107 -3.04 4.43 -12.17
CA PHE A 107 -2.11 4.91 -11.16
C PHE A 107 -1.31 3.74 -10.60
N LEU A 108 0.01 3.84 -10.65
CA LEU A 108 0.92 2.92 -9.95
C LEU A 108 1.45 3.62 -8.70
N ILE A 109 1.00 3.16 -7.55
CA ILE A 109 1.44 3.66 -6.25
C ILE A 109 2.48 2.68 -5.69
N SER A 110 3.72 3.12 -5.58
CA SER A 110 4.83 2.32 -5.06
C SER A 110 5.24 2.80 -3.66
N GLY A 111 5.13 1.92 -2.66
CA GLY A 111 5.66 2.11 -1.32
C GLY A 111 6.98 1.36 -1.14
N LEU A 112 8.05 2.06 -0.80
CA LEU A 112 9.38 1.50 -0.54
C LEU A 112 9.62 1.37 0.96
N PHE A 113 10.20 0.24 1.35
CA PHE A 113 10.68 -0.01 2.71
C PHE A 113 12.21 -0.07 2.68
N GLU A 114 12.86 1.01 3.15
CA GLU A 114 14.32 1.05 3.22
C GLU A 114 14.88 0.11 4.29
N ALA A 115 15.99 -0.54 3.94
CA ALA A 115 16.52 -1.73 4.58
C ALA A 115 17.21 -1.52 5.95
N LYS A 116 17.03 -0.39 6.64
CA LYS A 116 17.49 -0.28 8.02
C LYS A 116 16.56 -1.07 8.95
N GLY A 117 16.68 -2.39 8.95
CA GLY A 117 16.09 -3.24 9.99
C GLY A 117 15.02 -4.24 9.58
N MET A 118 14.74 -4.49 8.29
CA MET A 118 13.91 -5.66 7.95
C MET A 118 14.67 -6.94 8.28
N LYS A 119 14.31 -7.55 9.40
CA LYS A 119 14.93 -8.76 9.90
C LYS A 119 13.85 -9.80 10.09
N ILE A 120 14.08 -10.99 9.54
CA ILE A 120 13.36 -12.15 10.00
C ILE A 120 14.08 -12.63 11.26
N LEU A 121 13.42 -12.48 12.41
CA LEU A 121 13.92 -12.98 13.68
C LEU A 121 13.47 -14.43 13.81
N ALA A 122 14.41 -15.32 14.12
CA ALA A 122 14.13 -16.72 14.39
C ALA A 122 14.25 -16.98 15.91
N GLN A 123 13.27 -17.66 16.50
CA GLN A 123 13.24 -18.02 17.91
C GLN A 123 13.06 -19.52 18.08
N HIS A 124 13.99 -20.16 18.79
CA HIS A 124 13.99 -21.59 19.05
C HIS A 124 13.15 -21.93 20.29
N THR A 125 12.33 -22.98 20.22
CA THR A 125 11.43 -23.34 21.34
C THR A 125 12.15 -23.84 22.59
N SER A 126 13.28 -24.53 22.47
CA SER A 126 14.01 -25.13 23.61
C SER A 126 15.25 -24.36 24.08
N LEU A 127 15.78 -23.44 23.26
CA LEU A 127 16.99 -22.65 23.58
C LEU A 127 16.66 -21.20 23.96
N GLY A 128 15.38 -20.84 24.02
CA GLY A 128 14.94 -19.46 24.23
C GLY A 128 15.20 -18.57 23.02
N SER A 129 15.25 -17.25 23.24
CA SER A 129 15.56 -16.27 22.19
C SER A 129 17.04 -16.33 21.81
N LEU A 130 17.43 -17.38 21.10
CA LEU A 130 18.68 -17.35 20.35
C LEU A 130 18.44 -16.45 19.13
N GLU A 131 19.07 -15.28 19.09
CA GLU A 131 19.06 -14.43 17.89
C GLU A 131 19.85 -15.13 16.79
N LEU A 132 19.17 -16.02 16.06
CA LEU A 132 19.73 -16.71 14.90
C LEU A 132 20.05 -15.69 13.80
N PRO A 133 21.06 -15.97 12.94
CA PRO A 133 21.56 -15.05 11.92
C PRO A 133 20.42 -14.41 11.14
N THR A 134 20.39 -13.07 11.18
CA THR A 134 19.23 -12.29 10.79
C THR A 134 19.17 -12.18 9.27
N VAL A 135 18.17 -12.83 8.66
CA VAL A 135 17.92 -12.66 7.24
C VAL A 135 17.45 -11.24 7.01
N GLY A 136 18.27 -10.48 6.29
CA GLY A 136 17.94 -9.14 5.87
C GLY A 136 16.96 -9.22 4.71
N ILE A 137 15.81 -8.57 4.85
CA ILE A 137 14.98 -8.31 3.68
C ILE A 137 15.42 -6.95 3.11
N GLN A 138 15.95 -6.97 1.90
CA GLN A 138 16.39 -5.80 1.18
C GLN A 138 15.34 -5.37 0.16
N ARG A 139 15.21 -4.06 -0.02
CA ARG A 139 14.39 -3.45 -1.08
C ARG A 139 12.93 -3.95 -1.07
N GLY A 140 12.33 -4.04 0.12
CA GLY A 140 10.89 -4.31 0.22
C GLY A 140 10.11 -3.22 -0.51
N LYS A 141 9.20 -3.62 -1.41
CA LYS A 141 8.40 -2.71 -2.23
C LYS A 141 6.98 -3.23 -2.32
N VAL A 142 6.01 -2.42 -1.91
CA VAL A 142 4.59 -2.63 -2.23
C VAL A 142 4.28 -1.84 -3.50
N ILE A 143 3.57 -2.45 -4.43
CA ILE A 143 3.04 -1.80 -5.63
C ILE A 143 1.54 -1.98 -5.61
N LEU A 144 0.80 -0.86 -5.69
CA LEU A 144 -0.64 -0.83 -5.82
C LEU A 144 -0.97 -0.35 -7.24
N LYS A 145 -1.75 -1.14 -7.97
CA LYS A 145 -2.26 -0.76 -9.29
C LYS A 145 -3.72 -0.36 -9.16
N MET A 146 -3.99 0.93 -9.36
CA MET A 146 -5.32 1.51 -9.22
C MET A 146 -5.77 2.07 -10.57
N ARG A 147 -6.80 1.47 -11.17
CA ARG A 147 -7.40 2.02 -12.40
C ARG A 147 -8.58 2.92 -12.02
N PRO A 148 -8.54 4.23 -12.34
CA PRO A 148 -9.68 5.09 -12.08
C PRO A 148 -10.86 4.71 -12.97
N MET A 149 -12.07 4.95 -12.47
CA MET A 149 -13.33 4.71 -13.18
C MET A 149 -14.40 5.68 -12.68
N VAL A 150 -15.53 5.74 -13.39
CA VAL A 150 -16.73 6.43 -12.92
C VAL A 150 -17.80 5.40 -12.60
N ASP A 151 -18.42 5.50 -11.43
CA ASP A 151 -19.50 4.59 -11.03
C ASP A 151 -20.81 4.88 -11.79
N PRO A 152 -21.82 4.00 -11.74
CA PRO A 152 -23.11 4.23 -12.41
C PRO A 152 -23.86 5.49 -11.95
N LYS A 153 -23.48 6.08 -10.81
CA LYS A 153 -24.03 7.34 -10.28
C LYS A 153 -23.26 8.56 -10.77
N GLY A 154 -22.28 8.39 -11.65
CA GLY A 154 -21.46 9.48 -12.19
C GLY A 154 -20.35 9.96 -11.23
N ARG A 155 -19.98 9.17 -10.22
CA ARG A 155 -18.98 9.56 -9.22
C ARG A 155 -17.60 8.95 -9.53
N PRO A 156 -16.50 9.70 -9.32
CA PRO A 156 -15.15 9.20 -9.55
C PRO A 156 -14.78 8.14 -8.50
N THR A 157 -14.29 6.99 -8.94
CA THR A 157 -13.87 5.87 -8.09
C THR A 157 -12.74 5.09 -8.76
N TYR A 158 -12.44 3.87 -8.32
CA TYR A 158 -11.43 2.99 -8.92
C TYR A 158 -11.93 1.56 -9.14
N SER A 159 -11.36 0.83 -10.09
CA SER A 159 -11.55 -0.62 -10.23
C SER A 159 -10.96 -1.35 -9.01
N ARG A 160 -11.14 -2.67 -8.91
CA ARG A 160 -10.37 -3.45 -7.93
C ARG A 160 -8.89 -3.09 -8.00
N ILE A 161 -8.29 -2.79 -6.86
CA ILE A 161 -6.86 -2.47 -6.72
C ILE A 161 -6.10 -3.79 -6.62
N ASP A 162 -5.11 -3.97 -7.50
CA ASP A 162 -4.19 -5.11 -7.41
C ASP A 162 -2.99 -4.71 -6.55
N VAL A 163 -2.57 -5.60 -5.66
CA VAL A 163 -1.42 -5.39 -4.77
C VAL A 163 -0.32 -6.39 -5.08
N THR A 164 0.92 -5.92 -5.12
CA THR A 164 2.11 -6.78 -5.24
C THR A 164 3.14 -6.39 -4.21
N PHE A 165 3.66 -7.36 -3.46
CA PHE A 165 4.75 -7.20 -2.52
C PHE A 165 6.02 -7.87 -3.05
N GLN A 166 7.00 -7.05 -3.42
CA GLN A 166 8.31 -7.50 -3.86
C GLN A 166 9.33 -7.33 -2.75
N SER A 167 10.16 -8.33 -2.54
CA SER A 167 11.27 -8.24 -1.60
C SER A 167 12.44 -9.10 -2.07
N LEU A 168 13.66 -8.69 -1.75
CA LEU A 168 14.85 -9.50 -1.97
C LEU A 168 15.38 -9.93 -0.62
N MET A 169 15.48 -11.23 -0.37
CA MET A 169 16.15 -11.72 0.83
C MET A 169 17.64 -11.87 0.59
N LYS A 170 18.44 -11.29 1.48
CA LYS A 170 19.87 -11.55 1.57
C LYS A 170 20.12 -12.29 2.88
N SER A 171 20.44 -13.58 2.78
CA SER A 171 20.94 -14.36 3.90
C SER A 171 22.47 -14.27 3.94
N SER A 172 23.03 -14.14 5.14
CA SER A 172 24.46 -14.34 5.39
C SER A 172 24.61 -15.63 6.18
N GLY A 173 24.76 -16.76 5.49
CA GLY A 173 24.96 -18.08 6.09
C GLY A 173 23.85 -18.51 7.05
N LEU A 174 22.82 -19.18 6.54
CA LEU A 174 21.77 -19.80 7.36
C LEU A 174 22.12 -21.22 7.81
N ASN A 175 23.41 -21.49 7.92
CA ASN A 175 23.95 -22.77 8.37
C ASN A 175 24.43 -22.59 9.79
N PHE A 176 23.74 -23.22 10.75
CA PHE A 176 24.23 -23.28 12.11
C PHE A 176 24.60 -24.71 12.48
N SER A 177 25.73 -24.87 13.14
CA SER A 177 26.17 -26.16 13.65
C SER A 177 25.74 -26.31 15.09
N PHE A 178 24.89 -27.29 15.38
CA PHE A 178 24.45 -27.62 16.73
C PHE A 178 24.68 -29.10 17.00
N ARG A 179 25.40 -29.43 18.08
CA ARG A 179 25.79 -30.80 18.45
C ARG A 179 26.43 -31.58 17.29
N GLY A 180 27.30 -30.92 16.52
CA GLY A 180 28.04 -31.54 15.42
C GLY A 180 27.24 -31.77 14.13
N ARG A 181 25.98 -31.31 14.04
CA ARG A 181 25.18 -31.34 12.81
C ARG A 181 24.95 -29.92 12.30
N THR A 182 25.12 -29.73 10.99
CA THR A 182 24.79 -28.48 10.31
C THR A 182 23.31 -28.50 9.91
N ILE A 183 22.58 -27.45 10.26
CA ILE A 183 21.18 -27.24 9.89
C ILE A 183 21.12 -26.08 8.91
N ASP A 184 20.59 -26.32 7.72
CA ASP A 184 20.32 -25.30 6.70
C ASP A 184 18.87 -24.83 6.83
N LEU A 185 18.69 -23.53 7.10
CA LEU A 185 17.38 -22.91 7.23
C LEU A 185 16.92 -22.19 5.96
N LEU A 186 17.73 -22.15 4.90
CA LEU A 186 17.47 -21.32 3.72
C LEU A 186 16.08 -21.58 3.13
N ASP A 187 15.74 -22.84 2.88
CA ASP A 187 14.45 -23.26 2.31
C ASP A 187 13.26 -22.79 3.15
N SER A 188 13.36 -22.91 4.48
CA SER A 188 12.33 -22.47 5.42
C SER A 188 12.13 -20.96 5.38
N VAL A 189 13.22 -20.19 5.26
CA VAL A 189 13.12 -18.73 5.17
C VAL A 189 12.55 -18.29 3.81
N SER A 190 12.99 -18.90 2.71
CA SER A 190 12.40 -18.61 1.38
C SER A 190 10.91 -18.97 1.31
N GLY A 191 10.49 -20.08 1.92
CA GLY A 191 9.09 -20.43 2.08
C GLY A 191 8.32 -19.38 2.89
N TYR A 192 8.91 -18.88 3.98
CA TYR A 192 8.30 -17.80 4.76
C TYR A 192 8.19 -16.49 3.98
N GLN A 193 9.14 -16.16 3.10
CA GLN A 193 9.07 -14.97 2.25
C GLN A 193 7.79 -14.96 1.40
N ALA A 194 7.46 -16.09 0.77
CA ALA A 194 6.25 -16.23 -0.04
C ALA A 194 4.97 -16.09 0.80
N VAL A 195 4.95 -16.69 2.00
CA VAL A 195 3.84 -16.56 2.95
C VAL A 195 3.67 -15.11 3.40
N LEU A 196 4.76 -14.43 3.72
CA LEU A 196 4.76 -13.03 4.11
C LEU A 196 4.23 -12.14 2.98
N ALA A 197 4.75 -12.32 1.75
CA ALA A 197 4.32 -11.54 0.59
C ALA A 197 2.82 -11.69 0.37
N LYS A 198 2.32 -12.92 0.31
CA LYS A 198 0.91 -13.21 0.13
C LYS A 198 0.04 -12.62 1.24
N ALA A 199 0.47 -12.75 2.51
CA ALA A 199 -0.29 -12.18 3.62
C ALA A 199 -0.39 -10.65 3.56
N VAL A 200 0.67 -9.96 3.11
CA VAL A 200 0.66 -8.51 2.91
C VAL A 200 -0.24 -8.14 1.73
N GLU A 201 -0.12 -8.85 0.60
CA GLU A 201 -0.92 -8.64 -0.61
C GLU A 201 -2.41 -8.80 -0.32
N ASP A 202 -2.83 -9.99 0.17
CA ASP A 202 -4.24 -10.32 0.43
C ASP A 202 -4.90 -9.30 1.37
N ARG A 203 -4.19 -8.87 2.42
CA ARG A 203 -4.74 -7.97 3.44
C ARG A 203 -4.81 -6.52 2.99
N LEU A 204 -3.79 -6.03 2.29
CA LEU A 204 -3.83 -4.70 1.70
C LEU A 204 -4.90 -4.64 0.61
N GLU A 205 -5.02 -5.69 -0.21
CA GLU A 205 -6.04 -5.80 -1.23
C GLU A 205 -7.45 -5.81 -0.63
N GLU A 206 -7.71 -6.63 0.39
CA GLU A 206 -8.98 -6.67 1.12
C GLU A 206 -9.34 -5.29 1.69
N PHE A 207 -8.39 -4.62 2.36
CA PHE A 207 -8.63 -3.33 2.96
C PHE A 207 -8.88 -2.23 1.91
N LEU A 208 -8.02 -2.13 0.89
CA LEU A 208 -8.14 -1.10 -0.16
C LEU A 208 -9.40 -1.30 -1.00
N ASN A 209 -9.86 -2.54 -1.18
CA ASN A 209 -11.10 -2.83 -1.89
C ASN A 209 -12.34 -2.84 -0.99
N SER A 210 -12.19 -2.62 0.31
CA SER A 210 -13.32 -2.51 1.24
C SER A 210 -14.23 -1.34 0.89
N ARG A 211 -15.52 -1.49 1.17
CA ARG A 211 -16.52 -0.44 0.90
C ARG A 211 -16.15 0.90 1.54
N GLY A 212 -15.70 0.89 2.79
CA GLY A 212 -15.33 2.11 3.51
C GLY A 212 -14.16 2.85 2.87
N CYS A 213 -13.10 2.13 2.47
CA CYS A 213 -11.95 2.74 1.79
C CYS A 213 -12.34 3.30 0.40
N ARG A 214 -13.18 2.58 -0.33
CA ARG A 214 -13.70 3.00 -1.64
C ARG A 214 -14.57 4.26 -1.54
N GLU A 215 -15.46 4.31 -0.55
CA GLU A 215 -16.32 5.47 -0.30
C GLU A 215 -15.50 6.70 0.14
N ALA A 216 -14.51 6.52 1.02
CA ALA A 216 -13.60 7.58 1.46
C ALA A 216 -12.82 8.18 0.28
N PHE A 217 -12.24 7.34 -0.57
CA PHE A 217 -11.52 7.79 -1.76
C PHE A 217 -12.44 8.52 -2.75
N THR A 218 -13.62 7.95 -3.01
CA THR A 218 -14.64 8.55 -3.89
C THR A 218 -15.03 9.94 -3.37
N PHE A 219 -15.22 10.09 -2.06
CA PHE A 219 -15.53 11.37 -1.43
C PHE A 219 -14.40 12.39 -1.61
N VAL A 220 -13.14 11.99 -1.35
CA VAL A 220 -11.97 12.87 -1.49
C VAL A 220 -11.82 13.37 -2.93
N LEU A 221 -11.86 12.48 -3.92
CA LEU A 221 -11.77 12.89 -5.34
C LEU A 221 -12.93 13.78 -5.76
N ASN A 222 -14.17 13.41 -5.41
CA ASN A 222 -15.34 14.18 -5.80
C ASN A 222 -15.32 15.59 -5.16
N ARG A 223 -14.87 15.69 -3.89
CA ARG A 223 -14.68 16.97 -3.21
C ARG A 223 -13.63 17.83 -3.90
N ALA A 224 -12.51 17.26 -4.31
CA ALA A 224 -11.46 17.99 -5.03
C ALA A 224 -11.96 18.55 -6.37
N LEU A 225 -12.61 17.71 -7.18
CA LEU A 225 -13.22 18.08 -8.45
C LEU A 225 -14.26 19.20 -8.30
N THR A 226 -15.19 19.03 -7.35
CA THR A 226 -16.28 19.99 -7.13
C THR A 226 -15.76 21.32 -6.60
N LYS A 227 -14.83 21.28 -5.62
CA LYS A 227 -14.21 22.50 -5.07
C LYS A 227 -13.53 23.31 -6.17
N ARG A 228 -12.80 22.63 -7.07
CA ARG A 228 -12.09 23.30 -8.16
C ARG A 228 -13.01 23.92 -9.19
N ALA A 229 -14.08 23.22 -9.59
CA ALA A 229 -15.08 23.79 -10.47
C ALA A 229 -15.72 25.04 -9.85
N ALA A 230 -16.03 24.99 -8.55
CA ALA A 230 -16.62 26.11 -7.82
C ALA A 230 -15.68 27.32 -7.71
N GLU A 231 -14.37 27.10 -7.48
CA GLU A 231 -13.34 28.16 -7.52
C GLU A 231 -13.29 28.89 -8.87
N LEU A 232 -13.70 28.21 -9.95
CA LEU A 232 -13.78 28.77 -11.30
C LEU A 232 -15.18 29.32 -11.65
N GLY A 233 -16.13 29.32 -10.70
CA GLY A 233 -17.50 29.81 -10.92
C GLY A 233 -18.42 28.80 -11.64
N PHE A 234 -18.09 27.51 -11.60
CA PHE A 234 -18.84 26.45 -12.25
C PHE A 234 -19.31 25.36 -11.29
N LYS A 235 -20.35 24.63 -11.70
CA LYS A 235 -20.87 23.42 -11.06
C LYS A 235 -20.58 22.22 -11.94
N VAL A 236 -20.11 21.12 -11.34
CA VAL A 236 -19.94 19.84 -12.06
C VAL A 236 -21.29 19.19 -12.27
N THR A 237 -21.60 18.80 -13.52
CA THR A 237 -22.85 18.12 -13.88
C THR A 237 -22.64 16.67 -14.28
N LYS A 238 -21.51 16.36 -14.92
CA LYS A 238 -21.16 15.00 -15.35
C LYS A 238 -19.68 14.77 -15.24
N ILE A 239 -19.29 13.55 -14.85
CA ILE A 239 -17.89 13.12 -14.83
C ILE A 239 -17.77 11.90 -15.75
N ARG A 240 -16.72 11.86 -16.55
CA ARG A 240 -16.29 10.69 -17.34
C ARG A 240 -14.79 10.50 -17.14
N ASN A 241 -14.27 9.32 -17.44
CA ASN A 241 -12.83 9.07 -17.41
C ASN A 241 -12.34 8.49 -18.75
N LYS A 242 -11.06 8.72 -19.06
CA LYS A 242 -10.36 8.07 -20.18
C LYS A 242 -8.95 7.70 -19.70
N GLY A 243 -8.69 6.41 -19.50
CA GLY A 243 -7.46 5.98 -18.85
C GLY A 243 -7.38 6.56 -17.42
N ALA A 244 -6.28 7.25 -17.11
CA ALA A 244 -6.06 7.89 -15.82
C ALA A 244 -6.69 9.30 -15.68
N ASP A 245 -7.20 9.86 -16.78
CA ASP A 245 -7.72 11.22 -16.84
C ASP A 245 -9.20 11.26 -16.47
N PHE A 246 -9.61 12.31 -15.76
CA PHE A 246 -11.01 12.62 -15.48
C PHE A 246 -11.44 13.88 -16.24
N PHE A 247 -12.64 13.84 -16.81
CA PHE A 247 -13.25 14.95 -17.52
C PHE A 247 -14.56 15.29 -16.83
N ALA A 248 -14.69 16.54 -16.41
CA ALA A 248 -15.89 17.08 -15.78
C ALA A 248 -16.60 18.01 -16.78
N THR A 249 -17.82 17.68 -17.15
CA THR A 249 -18.73 18.64 -17.77
C THR A 249 -19.22 19.59 -16.70
N VAL A 250 -19.16 20.88 -16.99
CA VAL A 250 -19.51 21.93 -16.03
C VAL A 250 -20.50 22.94 -16.59
N GLU A 251 -21.29 23.53 -15.70
CA GLU A 251 -22.24 24.59 -15.98
C GLU A 251 -21.92 25.80 -15.11
N ARG A 252 -22.19 27.01 -15.61
CA ARG A 252 -21.94 28.24 -14.84
C ARG A 252 -22.91 28.30 -13.66
N LEU A 253 -22.39 28.68 -12.49
CA LEU A 253 -23.21 28.92 -11.29
C LEU A 253 -24.11 30.15 -11.44
#